data_AF-A0A1V5ID79-F1
#
_entry.id   AF-A0A1V5ID79-F1
#
_cell.length_a   1.000
_cell.length_b   1.000
_cell.length_c   1.000
_cell.angle_alpha   90.00
_cell.angle_beta   90.00
_cell.angle_gamma   90.00
#
_symmetry.space_group_name_H-M   'P 1'
#
loop_
_entity.id
_entity.type
_entity.pdbx_description
1 polymer ?
#
loop_
_entity_poly.entity_id
_entity_poly.type
_entity_poly.pdbx_seq_one_letter_code
_entity_poly.pdbx_strand_id
1 'polypeptide(L)'
;MGIIYRNGVARMVVFRGSHTAERIKEHGWVVANFIYDPLVYVKTAFEDLPPEDFIDEQVGEIAVQRLSGAEAWAAYQAEIDQETNEALIVSLSLMKEKICSLALHPVNRGFNSIIDATVHATRFQQSRDPHLHDLIRHHASLVRRCGGARELEALELLSTYLDFGDEE
;
A
#
# COMPACT_ATOMS: atom_id res chain seq x y z
N MET A 1 -0.43 1.83 2.43
CA MET A 1 -0.13 2.75 3.55
C MET A 1 0.10 1.94 4.83
N GLY A 2 1.04 2.35 5.67
CA GLY A 2 1.26 1.69 6.98
C GLY A 2 0.35 2.28 8.06
N ILE A 3 -0.50 1.45 8.68
CA ILE A 3 -1.27 1.83 9.88
C ILE A 3 -0.54 1.28 11.10
N ILE A 4 -0.23 2.16 12.05
CA ILE A 4 0.44 1.85 13.31
C ILE A 4 -0.63 1.63 14.37
N TYR A 5 -0.81 0.39 14.82
CA TYR A 5 -1.69 0.06 15.93
C TYR A 5 -0.89 -0.28 17.18
N ARG A 6 -0.98 0.56 18.22
CA ARG A 6 -0.26 0.36 19.50
C ARG A 6 -1.15 0.79 20.67
N ASN A 7 -1.23 -0.06 21.70
CA ASN A 7 -1.98 0.20 22.93
C ASN A 7 -3.44 0.62 22.67
N GLY A 8 -4.11 -0.02 21.71
CA GLY A 8 -5.50 0.30 21.37
C GLY A 8 -5.69 1.49 20.43
N VAL A 9 -4.61 2.18 20.05
CA VAL A 9 -4.67 3.40 19.23
C VAL A 9 -4.12 3.13 17.84
N ALA A 10 -4.93 3.45 16.82
CA ALA A 10 -4.53 3.43 15.41
C ALA A 10 -4.04 4.82 14.98
N ARG A 11 -2.89 4.87 14.29
CA ARG A 11 -2.31 6.09 13.71
C ARG A 11 -1.73 5.82 12.33
N MET A 12 -1.54 6.86 11.55
CA MET A 12 -0.74 6.82 10.33
C MET A 12 0.18 8.03 10.23
N VAL A 13 1.29 7.83 9.52
CA VAL A 13 2.19 8.91 9.09
C VAL A 13 2.09 8.98 7.58
N VAL A 14 1.62 10.11 7.07
CA VAL A 14 1.29 10.29 5.65
C VAL A 14 2.21 11.35 5.06
N PHE A 15 2.92 11.03 3.99
CA PHE A 15 3.81 11.98 3.32
C PHE A 15 3.03 13.21 2.82
N ARG A 16 3.55 14.39 3.12
CA ARG A 16 2.98 15.66 2.68
C ARG A 16 3.08 15.76 1.16
N GLY A 17 2.03 16.26 0.52
CA GLY A 17 1.94 16.35 -0.94
C GLY A 17 1.52 15.07 -1.65
N SER A 18 1.21 14.00 -0.91
CA SER A 18 0.56 12.81 -1.49
C SER A 18 -0.95 13.05 -1.65
N HIS A 19 -1.56 12.39 -2.65
CA HIS A 19 -3.03 12.37 -2.80
C HIS A 19 -3.73 11.91 -1.51
N THR A 20 -3.16 10.95 -0.77
CA THR A 20 -3.70 10.51 0.52
C THR A 20 -3.76 11.64 1.55
N ALA A 21 -2.70 12.45 1.67
CA ALA A 21 -2.67 13.58 2.59
C ALA A 21 -3.70 14.66 2.22
N GLU A 22 -3.85 14.95 0.93
CA GLU A 22 -4.84 15.90 0.42
C GLU A 22 -6.27 15.43 0.70
N ARG A 23 -6.58 14.16 0.42
CA ARG A 23 -7.91 13.57 0.66
C ARG A 23 -8.27 13.49 2.14
N ILE A 24 -7.31 13.21 3.02
CA ILE A 24 -7.55 13.27 4.48
C ILE A 24 -7.88 14.70 4.91
N LYS A 25 -7.18 15.72 4.41
CA LYS A 25 -7.49 17.13 4.70
C LYS A 25 -8.86 17.54 4.20
N GLU A 26 -9.26 17.06 3.03
CA GLU A 26 -10.53 17.40 2.38
C GLU A 26 -11.73 16.70 3.02
N HIS A 27 -11.61 15.39 3.26
CA HIS A 27 -12.75 14.54 3.63
C HIS A 27 -12.74 14.05 5.07
N GLY A 28 -11.58 14.04 5.74
CA GLY A 28 -11.45 13.63 7.14
C GLY A 28 -11.64 12.13 7.39
N TRP A 29 -11.54 11.28 6.38
CA TRP A 29 -11.66 9.83 6.56
C TRP A 29 -10.68 9.05 5.67
N VAL A 30 -10.45 7.79 6.03
CA VAL A 30 -9.65 6.85 5.25
C VAL A 30 -10.20 5.43 5.38
N VAL A 31 -10.04 4.62 4.32
CA VAL A 31 -10.38 3.20 4.34
C VAL A 31 -9.10 2.37 4.25
N ALA A 32 -8.85 1.58 5.29
CA ALA A 32 -7.83 0.55 5.29
C ALA A 32 -8.35 -0.67 4.53
N ASN A 33 -7.61 -1.13 3.52
CA ASN A 33 -7.94 -2.32 2.73
C ASN A 33 -6.93 -3.42 3.05
N PHE A 34 -7.41 -4.61 3.39
CA PHE A 34 -6.59 -5.80 3.62
C PHE A 34 -6.56 -6.61 2.32
N ILE A 35 -5.41 -6.59 1.66
CA ILE A 35 -5.19 -7.11 0.31
C ILE A 35 -4.01 -8.07 0.33
N TYR A 36 -4.12 -9.18 -0.39
CA TYR A 36 -3.04 -10.16 -0.58
C TYR A 36 -2.61 -10.31 -2.05
N ASP A 37 -3.12 -9.46 -2.96
CA ASP A 37 -2.60 -9.38 -4.33
C ASP A 37 -1.35 -8.49 -4.36
N PRO A 38 -0.14 -9.04 -4.62
CA PRO A 38 1.10 -8.26 -4.68
C PRO A 38 1.07 -7.19 -5.79
N LEU A 39 0.28 -7.40 -6.86
CA LEU A 39 0.22 -6.44 -7.96
C LEU A 39 -0.40 -5.12 -7.52
N VAL A 40 -1.38 -5.15 -6.61
CA VAL A 40 -2.01 -3.94 -6.06
C VAL A 40 -0.99 -3.10 -5.30
N TYR A 41 -0.09 -3.73 -4.54
CA TYR A 41 0.97 -3.02 -3.81
C TYR A 41 1.94 -2.32 -4.76
N VAL A 42 2.34 -2.98 -5.85
CA VAL A 42 3.23 -2.40 -6.86
C VAL A 42 2.51 -1.26 -7.58
N LYS A 43 1.32 -1.50 -8.14
CA LYS A 43 0.55 -0.49 -8.88
C LYS A 43 0.33 0.78 -8.05
N THR A 44 -0.26 0.64 -6.87
CA THR A 44 -0.62 1.80 -6.02
C THR A 44 0.59 2.57 -5.48
N ALA A 45 1.81 2.04 -5.61
CA ALA A 45 3.03 2.76 -5.27
C ALA A 45 3.50 3.71 -6.38
N PHE A 46 3.09 3.48 -7.64
CA PHE A 46 3.58 4.22 -8.81
C PHE A 46 2.47 4.87 -9.65
N GLU A 47 1.23 4.39 -9.55
CA GLU A 47 0.09 4.88 -10.34
C GLU A 47 -1.22 4.87 -9.53
N ASP A 48 -2.20 5.64 -10.02
CA ASP A 48 -3.56 5.65 -9.49
C ASP A 48 -4.36 4.48 -10.08
N LEU A 49 -5.15 3.80 -9.24
CA LEU A 49 -6.07 2.76 -9.70
C LEU A 49 -7.30 3.40 -10.39
N PRO A 50 -7.86 2.74 -11.41
CA PRO A 50 -9.04 3.23 -12.10
C PRO A 50 -10.32 3.07 -11.25
N PRO A 51 -11.39 3.83 -11.53
CA PRO A 51 -12.60 3.84 -10.70
C PRO A 51 -13.28 2.47 -10.51
N GLU A 52 -13.17 1.56 -11.48
CA GLU A 52 -13.72 0.20 -11.41
C GLU A 52 -13.10 -0.69 -10.32
N ASP A 53 -11.91 -0.32 -9.83
CA ASP A 53 -11.27 -1.02 -8.71
C ASP A 53 -11.85 -0.62 -7.35
N PHE A 54 -12.78 0.33 -7.32
CA PHE A 54 -13.42 0.84 -6.12
C PHE A 54 -14.88 0.43 -6.01
N ILE A 55 -15.30 0.12 -4.78
CA ILE A 55 -16.68 -0.16 -4.41
C ILE A 55 -17.13 0.87 -3.38
N ASP A 56 -18.24 1.55 -3.69
CA ASP A 56 -18.90 2.47 -2.78
C ASP A 56 -19.53 1.71 -1.60
N GLU A 57 -19.30 2.22 -0.39
CA GLU A 57 -19.83 1.70 0.85
C GLU A 57 -20.42 2.85 1.68
N GLN A 58 -21.57 2.58 2.32
CA GLN A 58 -22.18 3.53 3.24
C GLN A 58 -21.72 3.26 4.69
N VAL A 59 -21.21 4.29 5.36
CA VAL A 59 -20.77 4.28 6.76
C VAL A 59 -21.47 5.41 7.52
N GLY A 60 -22.62 5.10 8.14
CA GLY A 60 -23.48 6.12 8.72
C GLY A 60 -23.98 7.06 7.62
N GLU A 61 -23.67 8.35 7.75
CA GLU A 61 -24.02 9.40 6.78
C GLU A 61 -22.93 9.63 5.71
N ILE A 62 -21.76 8.98 5.85
CA ILE A 62 -20.61 9.18 4.97
C ILE A 62 -20.57 8.06 3.93
N ALA A 63 -20.44 8.44 2.65
CA ALA A 63 -20.08 7.52 1.58
C ALA A 63 -18.55 7.41 1.51
N VAL A 64 -18.04 6.18 1.56
CA VAL A 64 -16.60 5.87 1.46
C VAL A 64 -16.36 4.87 0.33
N GLN A 65 -15.11 4.72 -0.09
CA GLN A 65 -14.73 3.76 -1.11
C GLN A 65 -13.70 2.76 -0.56
N ARG A 66 -13.93 1.48 -0.84
CA ARG A 66 -12.97 0.40 -0.59
C ARG A 66 -12.53 -0.23 -1.89
N LEU A 67 -11.43 -0.98 -1.86
CA LEU A 67 -11.00 -1.76 -3.01
C LEU A 67 -11.94 -2.97 -3.22
N SER A 68 -12.21 -3.26 -4.49
CA SER A 68 -13.06 -4.38 -4.92
C SER A 68 -12.50 -5.73 -4.50
N GLY A 69 -11.16 -5.89 -4.59
CA GLY A 69 -10.42 -7.08 -4.18
C GLY A 69 -10.08 -7.20 -2.69
N ALA A 70 -10.59 -6.31 -1.83
CA ALA A 70 -10.29 -6.34 -0.39
C ALA A 70 -10.95 -7.55 0.31
N GLU A 71 -10.15 -8.36 0.99
CA GLU A 71 -10.64 -9.48 1.81
C GLU A 71 -11.30 -8.99 3.09
N ALA A 72 -10.79 -7.87 3.61
CA ALA A 72 -11.42 -7.11 4.67
C ALA A 72 -11.12 -5.62 4.47
N TRP A 73 -11.90 -4.78 5.13
CA TRP A 73 -11.66 -3.34 5.16
C TRP A 73 -12.15 -2.72 6.45
N ALA A 74 -11.58 -1.56 6.79
CA ALA A 74 -11.98 -0.76 7.93
C ALA A 74 -11.97 0.73 7.55
N ALA A 75 -13.12 1.38 7.70
CA ALA A 75 -13.25 2.82 7.56
C ALA A 75 -12.97 3.51 8.89
N TYR A 76 -12.15 4.56 8.84
CA TYR A 76 -11.74 5.36 9.98
C TYR A 76 -12.08 6.82 9.75
N GLN A 77 -12.54 7.48 10.81
CA GLN A 77 -12.42 8.92 10.93
C GLN A 77 -10.93 9.23 11.12
N ALA A 78 -10.42 10.18 10.36
CA ALA A 78 -9.03 10.59 10.36
C ALA A 78 -8.92 12.02 10.91
N GLU A 79 -8.13 12.19 11.97
CA GLU A 79 -7.87 13.50 12.58
C GLU A 79 -6.38 13.80 12.51
N ILE A 80 -6.02 14.99 12.01
CA ILE A 80 -4.63 15.40 11.88
C ILE A 80 -4.17 15.94 13.24
N ASP A 81 -3.42 15.12 13.97
CA ASP A 81 -2.84 15.50 15.27
C ASP A 81 -1.72 16.53 15.11
N GLN A 82 -0.91 16.39 14.05
CA GLN A 82 0.25 17.24 13.77
C GLN A 82 0.58 17.29 12.28
N GLU A 83 1.01 18.46 11.81
CA GLU A 83 1.62 18.64 10.49
C GLU A 83 3.08 19.08 10.64
N THR A 84 3.97 18.41 9.92
CA THR A 84 5.39 18.75 9.81
C THR A 84 5.69 19.16 8.37
N ASN A 85 6.93 19.58 8.10
CA ASN A 85 7.34 19.91 6.73
C ASN A 85 7.28 18.70 5.78
N GLU A 86 7.38 17.48 6.30
CA GLU A 86 7.50 16.24 5.51
C GLU A 86 6.25 15.36 5.56
N ALA A 87 5.48 15.41 6.64
CA ALA A 87 4.39 14.47 6.87
C ALA A 87 3.26 15.01 7.76
N LEU A 88 2.09 14.39 7.63
CA LEU A 88 0.97 14.47 8.56
C LEU A 88 1.02 13.30 9.54
N ILE A 89 0.85 13.57 10.83
CA ILE A 89 0.59 12.58 11.86
C ILE A 89 -0.91 12.57 12.11
N VAL A 90 -1.54 11.42 11.90
CA VAL A 90 -3.00 11.29 11.88
C VAL A 90 -3.44 10.21 12.85
N SER A 91 -4.38 10.53 13.74
CA SER A 91 -5.07 9.56 14.58
C SER A 91 -6.31 9.01 13.87
N LEU A 92 -6.60 7.73 14.11
CA LEU A 92 -7.65 6.99 13.43
C LEU A 92 -8.66 6.43 14.43
N SER A 93 -9.93 6.79 14.26
CA SER A 93 -11.04 6.25 15.05
C SER A 93 -11.91 5.37 14.17
N LEU A 94 -12.05 4.09 14.54
CA LEU A 94 -12.79 3.11 13.75
C LEU A 94 -14.28 3.49 13.66
N MET A 95 -14.82 3.55 12.44
CA MET A 95 -16.24 3.81 12.18
C MET A 95 -16.99 2.53 11.79
N LYS A 96 -16.39 1.71 10.93
CA LYS A 96 -16.96 0.45 10.45
C LYS A 96 -15.85 -0.47 9.97
N GLU A 97 -16.03 -1.76 10.18
CA GLU A 97 -15.16 -2.81 9.62
C GLU A 97 -16.01 -3.94 9.05
N LYS A 98 -15.45 -4.65 8.07
CA LYS A 98 -16.09 -5.81 7.47
C LYS A 98 -15.06 -6.76 6.90
N ILE A 99 -15.29 -8.05 7.13
CA ILE A 99 -14.63 -9.16 6.43
C ILE A 99 -15.50 -9.51 5.22
N CYS A 100 -14.95 -9.39 4.02
CA CYS A 100 -15.61 -9.69 2.75
C CYS A 100 -15.40 -11.15 2.34
N SER A 101 -14.20 -11.68 2.57
CA SER A 101 -13.83 -13.07 2.29
C SER A 101 -12.82 -13.55 3.33
N LEU A 102 -12.74 -14.87 3.50
CA LEU A 102 -11.73 -15.50 4.36
C LEU A 102 -10.89 -16.43 3.48
N ALA A 103 -9.63 -16.04 3.25
CA ALA A 103 -8.65 -16.87 2.58
C ALA A 103 -7.45 -17.13 3.51
N LEU A 104 -6.87 -18.31 3.39
CA LEU A 104 -5.64 -18.64 4.10
C LEU A 104 -4.46 -18.25 3.21
N HIS A 105 -3.60 -17.35 3.70
CA HIS A 105 -2.36 -16.96 3.06
C HIS A 105 -1.16 -17.48 3.84
N PRO A 106 -0.53 -18.59 3.40
CA PRO A 106 0.71 -19.05 3.99
C PRO A 106 1.80 -17.99 3.88
N VAL A 107 2.75 -17.99 4.83
CA VAL A 107 3.91 -17.09 4.77
C VAL A 107 4.67 -17.32 3.46
N ASN A 108 4.71 -16.30 2.61
CA ASN A 108 5.37 -16.35 1.31
C ASN A 108 6.50 -15.31 1.26
N ARG A 109 7.74 -15.80 1.11
CA ARG A 109 8.93 -14.92 1.04
C ARG A 109 9.00 -14.10 -0.25
N GLY A 110 8.41 -14.58 -1.34
CA GLY A 110 8.24 -13.82 -2.57
C GLY A 110 7.29 -12.65 -2.37
N PHE A 111 6.11 -12.88 -1.79
CA PHE A 111 5.16 -11.83 -1.46
C PHE A 111 5.77 -10.76 -0.55
N ASN A 112 6.43 -11.17 0.54
CA ASN A 112 7.09 -10.21 1.42
C ASN A 112 8.19 -9.43 0.69
N SER A 113 8.96 -10.11 -0.16
CA SER A 113 10.04 -9.46 -0.91
C SER A 113 9.55 -8.50 -1.97
N ILE A 114 8.38 -8.72 -2.58
CA ILE A 114 7.83 -7.75 -3.54
C ILE A 114 7.43 -6.44 -2.85
N ILE A 115 6.92 -6.52 -1.62
CA ILE A 115 6.57 -5.35 -0.82
C ILE A 115 7.86 -4.56 -0.50
N ASP A 116 8.90 -5.24 0.00
CA ASP A 116 10.18 -4.61 0.33
C ASP A 116 10.84 -4.01 -0.93
N ALA A 117 10.86 -4.73 -2.05
CA ALA A 117 11.37 -4.23 -3.33
C ALA A 117 10.64 -2.95 -3.76
N THR A 118 9.31 -2.91 -3.63
CA THR A 118 8.49 -1.73 -3.97
C THR A 118 8.85 -0.52 -3.09
N VAL A 119 9.06 -0.74 -1.79
CA VAL A 119 9.51 0.33 -0.87
C VAL A 119 10.89 0.86 -1.27
N HIS A 120 11.84 -0.02 -1.60
CA HIS A 120 13.15 0.40 -2.08
C HIS A 120 13.07 1.13 -3.43
N ALA A 121 12.23 0.67 -4.34
CA ALA A 121 12.02 1.24 -5.66
C ALA A 121 11.50 2.68 -5.61
N THR A 122 10.47 2.96 -4.80
CA THR A 122 9.95 4.33 -4.62
C THR A 122 11.02 5.30 -4.11
N ARG A 123 11.88 4.85 -3.19
CA ARG A 123 13.03 5.64 -2.69
C ARG A 123 14.15 5.79 -3.72
N PHE A 124 14.39 4.74 -4.52
CA PHE A 124 15.38 4.76 -5.58
C PHE A 124 15.02 5.78 -6.66
N GLN A 125 13.74 5.88 -7.04
CA GLN A 125 13.28 6.84 -8.04
C GLN A 125 13.58 8.30 -7.62
N GLN A 126 13.55 8.59 -6.32
CA GLN A 126 13.86 9.92 -5.77
C GLN A 126 15.37 10.18 -5.62
N SER A 127 16.11 9.20 -5.10
CA SER A 127 17.51 9.40 -4.69
C SER A 127 18.55 8.92 -5.71
N ARG A 128 18.17 7.95 -6.56
CA ARG A 128 19.06 7.19 -7.46
C ARG A 128 20.24 6.52 -6.76
N ASP A 129 20.10 6.20 -5.48
CA ASP A 129 21.13 5.52 -4.69
C ASP A 129 21.37 4.08 -5.19
N PRO A 130 22.58 3.73 -5.66
CA PRO A 130 22.91 2.38 -6.11
C PRO A 130 22.68 1.29 -5.05
N HIS A 131 22.78 1.62 -3.76
CA HIS A 131 22.52 0.63 -2.69
C HIS A 131 21.06 0.17 -2.69
N LEU A 132 20.12 1.07 -2.96
CA LEU A 132 18.70 0.71 -3.10
C LEU A 132 18.49 -0.22 -4.30
N HIS A 133 19.23 -0.01 -5.38
CA HIS A 133 19.20 -0.91 -6.54
C HIS A 133 19.67 -2.33 -6.19
N ASP A 134 20.74 -2.47 -5.42
CA ASP A 134 21.20 -3.78 -4.94
C ASP A 134 20.17 -4.47 -4.04
N LEU A 135 19.48 -3.73 -3.18
CA LEU A 135 18.38 -4.25 -2.36
C LEU A 135 17.20 -4.70 -3.23
N ILE A 136 16.82 -3.93 -4.25
CA ILE A 136 15.77 -4.33 -5.21
C ILE A 136 16.17 -5.64 -5.90
N ARG A 137 17.40 -5.76 -6.40
CA ARG A 137 17.90 -7.00 -7.04
C ARG A 137 17.89 -8.18 -6.08
N HIS A 138 18.29 -7.97 -4.82
CA HIS A 138 18.23 -8.98 -3.79
C HIS A 138 16.79 -9.51 -3.61
N HIS A 139 15.83 -8.61 -3.42
CA HIS A 139 14.43 -8.99 -3.24
C HIS A 139 13.81 -9.60 -4.51
N ALA A 140 14.15 -9.11 -5.69
CA ALA A 140 13.74 -9.71 -6.97
C ALA A 140 14.22 -11.18 -7.07
N SER A 141 15.44 -11.48 -6.63
CA SER A 141 15.93 -12.87 -6.60
C SER A 141 15.09 -13.78 -5.67
N LEU A 142 14.56 -13.23 -4.57
CA LEU A 142 13.68 -13.97 -3.65
C LEU A 142 12.29 -14.16 -4.24
N VAL A 143 11.76 -13.14 -4.94
CA VAL A 143 10.50 -13.25 -5.69
C VAL A 143 10.59 -14.36 -6.74
N ARG A 144 11.66 -14.41 -7.55
CA ARG A 144 11.85 -15.47 -8.56
C ARG A 144 11.96 -16.88 -7.96
N ARG A 145 12.46 -17.01 -6.72
CA ARG A 145 12.66 -18.30 -6.05
C ARG A 145 11.46 -18.78 -5.24
N CYS A 146 10.65 -17.86 -4.73
CA CYS A 146 9.62 -18.16 -3.72
C CYS A 146 8.22 -17.63 -4.08
N GLY A 147 8.12 -16.75 -5.06
CA GLY A 147 6.84 -16.21 -5.55
C GLY A 147 6.13 -17.17 -6.49
N GLY A 148 4.81 -17.06 -6.56
CA GLY A 148 4.00 -17.67 -7.60
C GLY A 148 3.85 -16.76 -8.81
N ALA A 149 2.93 -17.12 -9.71
CA ALA A 149 2.67 -16.36 -10.93
C ALA A 149 2.34 -14.88 -10.65
N ARG A 150 1.61 -14.61 -9.56
CA ARG A 150 1.18 -13.25 -9.24
C ARG A 150 2.30 -12.36 -8.70
N GLU A 151 3.20 -12.91 -7.88
CA GLU A 151 4.41 -12.18 -7.45
C GLU A 151 5.37 -11.94 -8.62
N LEU A 152 5.48 -12.89 -9.56
CA LEU A 152 6.28 -12.73 -10.78
C LEU A 152 5.73 -11.60 -11.66
N GLU A 153 4.42 -11.57 -11.89
CA GLU A 153 3.76 -10.48 -12.63
C GLU A 153 3.96 -9.13 -11.92
N ALA A 154 3.89 -9.11 -10.60
CA ALA A 154 4.15 -7.90 -9.82
C ALA A 154 5.62 -7.45 -9.94
N LEU A 155 6.57 -8.38 -10.00
CA LEU A 155 7.98 -8.08 -10.26
C LEU A 155 8.19 -7.55 -11.67
N GLU A 156 7.58 -8.17 -12.69
CA GLU A 156 7.63 -7.70 -14.07
C GLU A 156 7.11 -6.27 -14.17
N LEU A 157 5.95 -5.99 -13.56
CA LEU A 157 5.41 -4.63 -13.50
C LEU A 157 6.38 -3.67 -12.81
N LEU A 158 6.94 -4.04 -11.65
CA LEU A 158 7.88 -3.21 -10.91
C LEU A 158 9.12 -2.87 -11.77
N SER A 159 9.64 -3.83 -12.53
CA SER A 159 10.75 -3.63 -13.46
C SER A 159 10.42 -2.60 -14.54
N THR A 160 9.17 -2.53 -15.02
CA THR A 160 8.78 -1.50 -16.01
C THR A 160 8.85 -0.07 -15.46
N TYR A 161 8.62 0.14 -14.17
CA TYR A 161 8.77 1.47 -13.55
C TYR A 161 10.22 1.87 -13.31
N LEU A 162 11.14 0.89 -13.28
CA LEU A 162 12.55 1.11 -12.95
C LEU A 162 13.48 1.13 -14.16
N ASP A 163 12.97 0.78 -15.36
CA ASP A 163 13.76 0.59 -16.59
C ASP A 163 14.95 -0.38 -16.40
N PHE A 164 14.88 -1.32 -15.45
CA PHE A 164 15.91 -2.33 -15.23
C PHE A 164 15.35 -3.72 -15.54
N GLY A 165 15.77 -4.24 -16.71
CA GLY A 165 15.54 -5.62 -17.12
C GLY A 165 16.58 -6.58 -16.54
N ASP A 166 16.29 -7.87 -16.62
CA ASP A 166 17.14 -8.92 -16.09
C ASP A 166 18.53 -8.90 -16.75
N GLU A 167 19.57 -8.56 -15.97
CA GLU A 167 20.93 -8.99 -16.28
C GLU A 167 20.99 -10.49 -15.95
N GLU A 168 20.94 -11.34 -16.99
CA GLU A 168 21.20 -12.78 -16.92
C GLU A 168 22.58 -13.11 -16.33
#